data_AF-T1B7M5-F1
#
_entry.id   AF-T1B7M5-F1
#
_cell.length_a   1.000
_cell.length_b   1.000
_cell.length_c   1.000
_cell.angle_alpha   90.00
_cell.angle_beta   90.00
_cell.angle_gamma   90.00
#
_symmetry.space_group_name_H-M   'P 1'
#
loop_
_entity.id
_entity.type
_entity.pdbx_description
1 polymer ?
#
loop_
_entity_poly.entity_id
_entity_poly.type
_entity_poly.pdbx_seq_one_letter_code
_entity_poly.pdbx_strand_id
1 'polypeptide(L)'
;DVYIVPNVAQVNLVSSELIFLFYEEIFLLGIRNSLHSRLNRNIKSVVDWLFAFILFLFFLAPGILIGLLIRISSPGPVVFTQKRYGYQGRTFSI
;
A
#
# COMPACT_ATOMS: atom_id res chain seq x y z
N ASP A 1 -31.51 -2.24 20.36
CA ASP A 1 -31.03 -1.94 18.99
C ASP A 1 -29.83 -2.80 18.65
N VAL A 2 -29.83 -3.42 17.46
CA VAL A 2 -28.73 -4.25 16.98
C VAL A 2 -27.96 -3.44 15.93
N TYR A 3 -26.68 -3.17 16.22
CA TYR A 3 -25.79 -2.46 15.31
C TYR A 3 -24.79 -3.45 14.72
N ILE A 4 -24.64 -3.46 13.39
CA ILE A 4 -23.67 -4.29 12.68
C ILE A 4 -22.63 -3.37 12.06
N VAL A 5 -21.36 -3.60 12.38
CA VAL A 5 -20.23 -2.90 11.76
C VAL A 5 -19.70 -3.76 10.62
N PRO A 6 -19.86 -3.35 9.35
CA PRO A 6 -19.30 -4.08 8.22
C PRO A 6 -17.76 -4.00 8.21
N ASN A 7 -17.10 -5.07 7.75
CA ASN A 7 -15.65 -5.09 7.62
C ASN A 7 -15.21 -4.26 6.40
N VAL A 8 -15.05 -2.97 6.62
CA VAL A 8 -14.60 -2.00 5.60
C VAL A 8 -13.10 -1.72 5.64
N ALA A 9 -12.36 -2.31 6.61
CA ALA A 9 -10.94 -2.05 6.81
C ALA A 9 -10.06 -2.46 5.61
N GLN A 10 -10.57 -3.35 4.75
CA GLN A 10 -9.86 -3.85 3.57
C GLN A 10 -10.19 -3.07 2.28
N VAL A 11 -11.12 -2.12 2.35
CA VAL A 11 -11.58 -1.34 1.19
C VAL A 11 -10.99 0.07 1.27
N ASN A 12 -10.47 0.57 0.16
CA ASN A 12 -10.05 1.97 0.08
C ASN A 12 -11.28 2.87 -0.01
N LEU A 13 -11.68 3.44 1.13
CA LEU A 13 -12.82 4.35 1.26
C LEU A 13 -12.47 5.80 0.90
N VAL A 14 -11.19 6.15 0.82
CA VAL A 14 -10.75 7.53 0.56
C VAL A 14 -11.17 7.98 -0.84
N SER A 15 -11.21 7.05 -1.80
CA SER A 15 -11.65 7.29 -3.18
C SER A 15 -13.05 6.77 -3.48
N SER A 16 -13.85 6.46 -2.47
CA SER A 16 -15.22 5.96 -2.67
C SER A 16 -16.24 7.09 -2.72
N GLU A 17 -17.13 7.03 -3.69
CA GLU A 17 -18.25 7.96 -3.85
C GLU A 17 -19.48 7.40 -3.14
N LEU A 18 -20.25 8.26 -2.46
CA LEU A 18 -21.57 7.89 -1.96
C LEU A 18 -22.61 8.26 -3.01
N ILE A 19 -23.29 7.24 -3.53
CA ILE A 19 -24.38 7.40 -4.49
C ILE A 19 -25.69 7.18 -3.73
N PHE A 20 -26.58 8.17 -3.78
CA PHE A 20 -27.88 8.09 -3.14
C PHE A 20 -28.94 7.64 -4.15
N LEU A 21 -29.60 6.52 -3.87
CA LEU A 21 -30.75 6.07 -4.65
C LEU A 21 -32.02 6.62 -4.00
N PHE A 22 -32.47 7.79 -4.46
CA PHE A 22 -33.61 8.52 -3.91
C PHE A 22 -34.92 7.72 -3.86
N TYR A 23 -35.12 6.79 -4.80
CA TYR A 23 -36.34 5.99 -4.88
C TYR A 23 -36.37 4.84 -3.86
N GLU A 24 -35.19 4.30 -3.52
CA GLU A 24 -35.04 3.11 -2.68
C GLU A 24 -34.56 3.45 -1.26
N GLU A 25 -34.32 4.73 -0.96
CA GLU A 25 -33.79 5.24 0.32
C GLU A 25 -32.49 4.54 0.79
N ILE A 26 -31.73 3.96 -0.14
CA ILE A 26 -30.46 3.27 0.15
C ILE A 26 -29.25 4.07 -0.30
N PHE A 27 -28.16 3.92 0.45
CA PHE A 27 -26.85 4.47 0.15
C PHE A 27 -25.97 3.40 -0.50
N LEU A 28 -25.46 3.69 -1.69
CA LEU A 28 -24.47 2.86 -2.37
C LEU A 28 -23.08 3.48 -2.20
N LEU A 29 -22.11 2.62 -1.92
CA LEU A 29 -20.70 3.01 -1.85
C LEU A 29 -20.01 2.62 -3.16
N GLY A 30 -19.81 3.60 -4.03
CA GLY A 30 -19.14 3.46 -5.32
C GLY A 30 -17.63 3.40 -5.14
N ILE A 31 -17.05 2.21 -5.25
CA ILE A 31 -15.60 2.00 -5.16
C ILE A 31 -15.01 2.05 -6.58
N ARG A 32 -14.19 3.05 -6.88
CA ARG A 32 -13.46 3.11 -8.16
C ARG A 32 -12.14 2.34 -8.06
N ASN A 33 -11.97 1.31 -8.90
CA ASN A 33 -10.69 0.58 -9.02
C ASN A 33 -10.01 0.87 -10.37
N SER A 34 -9.15 1.89 -10.39
CA SER A 34 -8.38 2.27 -11.58
C SER A 34 -7.31 1.25 -11.99
N LEU A 35 -6.96 0.30 -11.11
CA LEU A 35 -5.96 -0.75 -11.34
C LEU A 35 -6.56 -2.08 -11.79
N HIS A 36 -7.88 -2.14 -12.03
CA HIS A 36 -8.52 -3.34 -12.57
C HIS A 36 -8.08 -3.62 -14.03
N SER A 37 -7.83 -2.55 -14.80
CA SER A 37 -7.31 -2.69 -16.17
C SER A 37 -5.88 -3.23 -16.16
N ARG A 38 -5.62 -4.28 -16.95
CA ARG A 38 -4.27 -4.86 -17.12
C ARG A 38 -3.27 -3.84 -17.63
N LEU A 39 -3.71 -2.94 -18.52
CA LEU A 39 -2.88 -1.87 -19.07
C LEU A 39 -2.44 -0.89 -17.96
N ASN A 40 -3.39 -0.41 -17.16
CA ASN A 40 -3.13 0.55 -16.09
C ASN A 40 -2.19 -0.06 -15.03
N ARG A 41 -2.40 -1.35 -14.71
CA ARG A 41 -1.52 -2.08 -13.79
C ARG A 41 -0.09 -2.17 -14.32
N ASN A 42 0.09 -2.49 -15.60
CA ASN A 42 1.43 -2.60 -16.19
C ASN A 42 2.15 -1.24 -16.23
N ILE A 43 1.45 -0.17 -16.61
CA ILE A 43 2.01 1.20 -16.61
C ILE A 43 2.44 1.58 -15.18
N LYS A 44 1.57 1.37 -14.19
CA LYS A 44 1.88 1.61 -12.78
C LYS A 44 3.12 0.84 -12.33
N SER A 45 3.21 -0.45 -12.68
CA SER A 45 4.37 -1.28 -12.31
C SER A 45 5.67 -0.79 -12.95
N VAL A 46 5.67 -0.34 -14.21
CA VAL A 46 6.85 0.22 -14.85
C VAL A 46 7.29 1.51 -14.16
N VAL A 47 6.34 2.40 -13.86
CA VAL A 47 6.62 3.64 -13.12
C VAL A 47 7.19 3.32 -11.73
N ASP A 48 6.58 2.40 -11.00
CA ASP A 48 7.04 2.01 -9.67
C ASP A 48 8.48 1.47 -9.69
N TRP A 49 8.81 0.58 -10.64
CA TRP A 49 10.17 0.05 -10.79
C TRP A 49 11.19 1.13 -11.16
N LEU A 50 10.82 2.03 -12.07
CA LEU A 50 11.71 3.10 -12.52
C LEU A 50 12.02 4.07 -11.36
N PHE A 51 10.98 4.54 -10.66
CA PHE A 51 11.16 5.42 -9.50
C PHE A 51 11.88 4.72 -8.35
N ALA A 52 11.55 3.46 -8.05
CA ALA A 52 12.25 2.70 -7.03
C ALA A 52 13.75 2.55 -7.34
N PHE A 53 14.11 2.29 -8.60
CA PHE A 53 15.52 2.18 -9.01
C PHE A 53 16.27 3.50 -8.87
N ILE A 54 15.67 4.61 -9.31
CA ILE A 54 16.26 5.95 -9.18
C ILE A 54 16.48 6.31 -7.71
N LEU A 55 15.45 6.12 -6.88
CA LEU A 55 15.55 6.39 -5.43
C LEU A 55 16.55 5.46 -4.76
N PHE A 56 16.60 4.19 -5.14
CA PHE A 56 17.58 3.24 -4.60
C PHE A 56 19.01 3.71 -4.88
N LEU A 57 19.32 4.12 -6.12
CA LEU A 57 20.65 4.61 -6.47
C LEU A 57 21.00 5.89 -5.69
N PHE A 58 20.04 6.81 -5.55
CA PHE A 58 20.21 8.05 -4.78
C PHE A 58 20.46 7.78 -3.29
N PHE A 59 19.72 6.85 -2.69
CA PHE A 59 19.82 6.52 -1.26
C PHE A 59 20.85 5.45 -0.93
N LEU A 60 21.53 4.86 -1.93
CA LEU A 60 22.49 3.78 -1.69
C LEU A 60 23.65 4.22 -0.79
N ALA A 61 24.31 5.33 -1.14
CA ALA A 61 25.43 5.88 -0.37
C ALA A 61 25.05 6.25 1.07
N PRO A 62 24.02 7.08 1.33
CA PRO A 62 23.62 7.39 2.71
C PRO A 62 23.07 6.16 3.45
N GLY A 63 22.40 5.24 2.76
CA GLY A 63 21.89 4.00 3.35
C GLY A 63 23.01 3.09 3.88
N ILE A 64 24.10 2.94 3.13
CA ILE A 64 25.28 2.18 3.58
C ILE A 64 25.93 2.85 4.79
N LEU A 65 26.09 4.18 4.75
CA LEU A 65 26.67 4.93 5.86
C LEU A 65 25.87 4.76 7.15
N ILE A 66 24.55 4.93 7.06
CA ILE A 66 23.63 4.73 8.19
C ILE A 66 23.69 3.29 8.69
N GLY A 67 23.71 2.31 7.78
CA GLY A 67 23.79 0.90 8.15
C GLY A 67 25.07 0.55 8.91
N LEU A 68 26.20 1.13 8.50
CA LEU A 68 27.48 0.97 9.18
C LEU A 68 27.47 1.63 10.56
N LEU A 69 26.90 2.84 10.68
CA LEU A 69 26.76 3.53 11.97
C LEU A 69 25.87 2.75 12.95
N ILE A 70 24.76 2.18 12.48
CA ILE A 70 23.88 1.32 13.30
C ILE A 70 24.65 0.08 13.77
N ARG A 71 25.45 -0.54 12.88
CA ARG A 71 26.22 -1.74 13.23
C ARG A 71 27.29 -1.49 14.28
N ILE A 72 27.87 -0.28 14.30
CA ILE A 72 28.86 0.11 15.30
C ILE A 72 28.19 0.53 16.61
N SER A 73 27.06 1.23 16.56
CA SER A 73 26.39 1.76 17.75
C SER A 73 25.51 0.75 18.49
N SER A 74 25.01 -0.27 17.80
CA SER A 74 24.07 -1.26 18.34
C SER A 74 24.48 -2.70 17.98
N PRO A 75 24.33 -3.66 18.91
CA PRO A 75 24.54 -5.09 18.62
C PRO A 75 23.44 -5.69 17.72
N GLY A 76 22.34 -4.95 17.50
CA GLY A 76 21.18 -5.42 16.74
C GLY A 76 21.41 -5.55 15.23
N PRO A 77 20.44 -6.15 14.51
CA PRO A 77 20.45 -6.20 13.05
C PRO A 77 20.22 -4.79 12.46
N VAL A 78 20.86 -4.52 11.32
CA VAL A 78 20.73 -3.22 10.62
C VAL A 78 19.33 -3.04 10.01
N VAL A 79 18.69 -4.13 9.60
CA VAL A 79 17.37 -4.13 8.97
C VAL A 79 16.40 -4.91 9.85
N PHE A 80 15.29 -4.27 10.22
CA PHE A 80 14.14 -4.90 10.85
C PHE A 80 13.14 -5.30 9.77
N THR A 81 12.38 -6.38 10.00
CA THR A 81 11.43 -6.90 9.02
C THR A 81 10.07 -7.20 9.66
N GLN A 82 8.99 -6.78 9.00
CA GLN A 82 7.61 -7.03 9.44
C GLN A 82 6.75 -7.67 8.33
N LYS A 83 5.94 -8.67 8.67
CA LYS A 83 4.98 -9.28 7.73
C LYS A 83 3.77 -8.37 7.49
N ARG A 84 3.41 -8.15 6.23
CA ARG A 84 2.23 -7.38 5.78
C ARG A 84 1.49 -8.13 4.68
N TYR A 85 0.16 -8.00 4.65
CA TYR A 85 -0.65 -8.49 3.53
C TYR A 85 -0.44 -7.61 2.30
N GLY A 86 -0.16 -8.21 1.16
CA GLY A 86 0.10 -7.54 -0.12
C GLY A 86 -0.89 -7.95 -1.21
N TYR A 87 -0.43 -7.94 -2.46
CA TYR A 87 -1.25 -8.22 -3.63
C TYR A 87 -1.93 -9.60 -3.52
N GLN A 88 -3.25 -9.63 -3.74
CA GLN A 88 -4.08 -10.85 -3.63
C GLN A 88 -3.99 -11.54 -2.25
N GLY A 89 -3.79 -10.78 -1.17
CA GLY A 89 -3.70 -11.32 0.18
C GLY A 89 -2.40 -12.09 0.46
N ARG A 90 -1.44 -12.10 -0.47
CA ARG A 90 -0.14 -12.73 -0.26
C ARG A 90 0.68 -11.90 0.71
N THR A 91 1.19 -12.53 1.76
CA THR A 91 2.03 -11.83 2.74
C THR A 91 3.43 -11.59 2.20
N PHE A 92 3.98 -10.40 2.47
CA PHE A 92 5.37 -10.07 2.21
C PHE A 92 6.01 -9.44 3.45
N SER A 93 7.33 -9.49 3.49
CA SER A 93 8.15 -8.90 4.54
C SER A 93 8.61 -7.51 4.07
N ILE A 94 8.29 -6.46 4.85
CA ILE A 94 8.80 -5.10 4.65
C ILE A 94 9.92 -4.80 5.62
#